data_AF-A0A7W7CE96-F1
#
_entry.id   AF-A0A7W7CE96-F1
#
_cell.length_a   1.000
_cell.length_b   1.000
_cell.length_c   1.000
_cell.angle_alpha   90.00
_cell.angle_beta   90.00
_cell.angle_gamma   90.00
#
_symmetry.space_group_name_H-M   'P 1'
#
loop_
_entity.id
_entity.type
_entity.pdbx_description
1 polymer ?
#
loop_
_entity_poly.entity_id
_entity_poly.type
_entity_poly.pdbx_seq_one_letter_code
_entity_poly.pdbx_strand_id
1 'polypeptide(L)'
;MRITPASLTAADGQHAEVLDQIRATGTAPVPRKAAEVPARRQAESAEGWCGACGQPVGSRLLDHLTRLPDRWAWETDAPRTLLAARDLGASLALLVVDIDNFKAVNDTYGHLAGDEVLRAVADALRTVVSPEDVISRYGGDEFVALCRVADEHHAIEVTRLMCTAVRSLKIRAPGAREDLVVTISQVTVSIGAAFFPAIHGCDIGLTEVLRQADAALLDAKEMGDDRTCLVFLGSDRKSSSSTGDWLAGVSQRRRSNGG
;
A
#
# COMPACT_ATOMS: atom_id res chain seq x y z
N MET A 1 23.26 -34.11 -63.23
CA MET A 1 22.55 -34.94 -64.22
C MET A 1 21.07 -34.87 -63.87
N ARG A 2 20.26 -34.26 -64.74
CA ARG A 2 18.81 -34.09 -64.58
C ARG A 2 18.12 -35.44 -64.77
N ILE A 3 17.20 -35.81 -63.86
CA ILE A 3 16.03 -36.64 -64.18
C ILE A 3 14.86 -36.11 -63.35
N THR A 4 13.84 -35.62 -64.05
CA THR A 4 12.46 -35.36 -63.57
C THR A 4 11.55 -36.50 -64.08
N PRO A 5 10.24 -36.50 -63.77
CA PRO A 5 9.55 -37.39 -62.84
C PRO A 5 8.78 -38.52 -63.55
N ALA A 6 8.29 -39.50 -62.80
CA ALA A 6 7.32 -40.48 -63.30
C ALA A 6 6.11 -40.58 -62.36
N SER A 7 4.95 -40.63 -63.02
CA SER A 7 3.57 -40.49 -62.56
C SER A 7 2.94 -41.83 -62.13
N LEU A 8 1.67 -41.75 -61.71
CA LEU A 8 0.65 -42.82 -61.46
C LEU A 8 0.58 -43.24 -59.96
N THR A 9 -0.56 -43.31 -59.27
CA THR A 9 -1.99 -43.33 -59.64
C THR A 9 -2.88 -43.05 -58.42
N ALA A 10 -4.10 -42.61 -58.73
CA ALA A 10 -5.29 -42.34 -57.92
C ALA A 10 -5.51 -43.12 -56.61
N ALA A 11 -5.98 -42.38 -55.59
CA ALA A 11 -7.03 -42.82 -54.67
C ALA A 11 -7.79 -41.56 -54.17
N ASP A 12 -9.08 -41.52 -54.50
CA ASP A 12 -10.22 -41.07 -53.68
C ASP A 12 -10.03 -39.80 -52.82
N GLY A 13 -10.69 -38.66 -53.09
CA GLY A 13 -12.07 -38.51 -53.52
C GLY A 13 -13.00 -38.41 -52.31
N GLN A 14 -12.89 -37.35 -51.50
CA GLN A 14 -13.93 -36.86 -50.56
C GLN A 14 -13.46 -35.59 -49.85
N HIS A 15 -13.60 -34.40 -50.45
CA HIS A 15 -13.59 -33.11 -49.75
C HIS A 15 -14.03 -31.99 -50.70
N ALA A 16 -15.30 -31.99 -51.13
CA ALA A 16 -15.87 -30.84 -51.86
C ALA A 16 -17.41 -30.70 -51.77
N GLU A 17 -18.11 -31.42 -50.90
CA GLU A 17 -19.58 -31.43 -50.92
C GLU A 17 -20.18 -31.45 -49.50
N VAL A 18 -19.95 -30.39 -48.73
CA VAL A 18 -20.68 -30.15 -47.45
C VAL A 18 -21.14 -28.68 -47.29
N LEU A 19 -20.92 -27.82 -48.29
CA LEU A 19 -21.25 -26.38 -48.18
C LEU A 19 -22.48 -25.93 -48.98
N ASP A 20 -23.33 -26.84 -49.47
CA ASP A 20 -24.52 -26.45 -50.24
C ASP A 20 -25.85 -27.13 -49.82
N GLN A 21 -25.89 -27.80 -48.65
CA GLN A 21 -27.11 -28.45 -48.13
C GLN A 21 -27.70 -27.84 -46.84
N ILE A 22 -27.34 -26.59 -46.49
CA ILE A 22 -27.97 -25.86 -45.37
C ILE A 22 -28.58 -24.53 -45.87
N ARG A 23 -29.26 -24.57 -47.02
CA ARG A 23 -30.11 -23.47 -47.53
C ARG A 23 -31.45 -23.98 -48.07
N ALA A 24 -32.11 -24.90 -47.37
CA ALA A 24 -33.49 -25.26 -47.71
C ALA A 24 -34.21 -25.95 -46.55
N THR A 25 -34.51 -25.23 -45.48
CA THR A 25 -35.64 -25.56 -44.60
C THR A 25 -35.95 -24.36 -43.73
N GLY A 26 -37.07 -23.70 -44.04
CA GLY A 26 -37.53 -22.53 -43.33
C GLY A 26 -38.15 -22.91 -41.99
N THR A 27 -37.59 -22.33 -40.93
CA THR A 27 -38.29 -22.01 -39.69
C THR A 27 -37.62 -20.76 -39.11
N ALA A 28 -38.38 -19.67 -39.06
CA ALA A 28 -37.89 -18.39 -38.56
C ALA A 28 -37.48 -18.51 -37.08
N PRO A 29 -36.30 -18.00 -36.68
CA PRO A 29 -35.94 -17.96 -35.27
C PRO A 29 -36.81 -16.94 -34.54
N VAL A 30 -37.58 -17.41 -33.57
CA VAL A 30 -38.22 -16.56 -32.55
C VAL A 30 -37.11 -15.69 -31.92
N PRO A 31 -37.28 -14.37 -31.81
CA PRO A 31 -36.29 -13.53 -31.15
C PRO A 31 -36.23 -13.99 -29.69
N ARG A 32 -35.13 -14.65 -29.32
CA ARG A 32 -34.79 -14.81 -27.91
C ARG A 32 -34.58 -13.39 -27.39
N LYS A 33 -35.51 -12.92 -26.55
CA LYS A 33 -35.30 -11.74 -25.72
C LYS A 33 -33.89 -11.85 -25.18
N ALA A 34 -33.01 -10.92 -25.57
CA ALA A 34 -31.81 -10.68 -24.80
C ALA A 34 -32.29 -10.54 -23.36
N ALA A 35 -31.83 -11.43 -22.49
CA ALA A 35 -31.94 -11.17 -21.07
C ALA A 35 -31.19 -9.85 -20.89
N GLU A 36 -31.96 -8.78 -20.67
CA GLU A 36 -31.44 -7.51 -20.19
C GLU A 36 -30.64 -7.85 -18.94
N VAL A 37 -29.32 -7.92 -19.10
CA VAL A 37 -28.42 -7.70 -17.98
C VAL A 37 -28.87 -6.37 -17.43
N PRO A 38 -29.40 -6.28 -16.19
CA PRO A 38 -29.86 -5.02 -15.66
C PRO A 38 -28.64 -4.12 -15.74
N ALA A 39 -28.77 -3.06 -16.56
CA ALA A 39 -27.82 -1.98 -16.60
C ALA A 39 -27.49 -1.69 -15.14
N ARG A 40 -26.23 -1.94 -14.73
CA ARG A 40 -25.73 -1.48 -13.44
C ARG A 40 -26.14 -0.02 -13.43
N ARG A 41 -27.12 0.31 -12.58
CA ARG A 41 -27.63 1.66 -12.50
C ARG A 41 -26.42 2.53 -12.24
N GLN A 42 -26.07 3.30 -13.26
CA GLN A 42 -25.25 4.49 -13.14
C GLN A 42 -25.95 5.31 -12.06
N ALA A 43 -25.46 5.20 -10.84
CA ALA A 43 -25.47 6.33 -9.93
C ALA A 43 -24.29 7.21 -10.33
N GLU A 44 -24.31 7.68 -11.58
CA GLU A 44 -23.59 8.87 -12.00
C GLU A 44 -24.40 10.02 -11.40
N SER A 45 -24.05 10.42 -10.18
CA SER A 45 -24.43 11.75 -9.71
C SER A 45 -23.83 12.76 -10.68
N ALA A 46 -24.69 13.60 -11.25
CA ALA A 46 -24.42 14.52 -12.35
C ALA A 46 -23.45 15.68 -12.03
N GLU A 47 -22.67 15.56 -10.98
CA GLU A 47 -21.64 16.50 -10.57
C GLU A 47 -20.47 15.61 -10.21
N GLY A 48 -19.35 15.70 -10.94
CA GLY A 48 -18.23 14.76 -10.85
C GLY A 48 -17.57 14.73 -9.47
N TRP A 49 -18.27 14.21 -8.47
CA TRP A 49 -18.00 14.15 -7.05
C TRP A 49 -18.54 12.82 -6.50
N CYS A 50 -17.74 12.13 -5.69
CA CYS A 50 -18.06 10.85 -5.08
C CYS A 50 -19.07 11.03 -3.92
N GLY A 51 -20.20 10.32 -3.96
CA GLY A 51 -21.23 10.41 -2.92
C GLY A 51 -20.85 9.84 -1.54
N ALA A 52 -19.74 9.09 -1.44
CA ALA A 52 -19.27 8.54 -0.17
C ALA A 52 -18.30 9.48 0.56
N CYS A 53 -17.42 10.16 -0.18
CA CYS A 53 -16.37 11.00 0.39
C CYS A 53 -16.46 12.48 0.02
N GLY A 54 -17.37 12.86 -0.88
CA GLY A 54 -17.56 14.24 -1.32
C GLY A 54 -16.35 14.81 -2.06
N GLN A 55 -15.63 14.00 -2.86
CA GLN A 55 -14.44 14.43 -3.61
C GLN A 55 -14.59 14.28 -5.13
N PRO A 56 -13.93 15.09 -5.97
CA PRO A 56 -14.12 15.05 -7.41
C PRO A 56 -13.70 13.72 -8.07
N VAL A 57 -14.57 13.16 -8.90
CA VAL A 57 -14.30 11.95 -9.68
C VAL A 57 -13.17 12.22 -10.67
N GLY A 58 -12.09 11.45 -10.61
CA GLY A 58 -10.93 11.58 -11.51
C GLY A 58 -9.80 12.47 -10.98
N SER A 59 -9.99 13.15 -9.85
CA SER A 59 -8.85 13.73 -9.12
C SER A 59 -8.10 12.62 -8.40
N ARG A 60 -6.75 12.61 -8.47
CA ARG A 60 -5.98 11.81 -7.50
C ARG A 60 -6.33 12.42 -6.14
N LEU A 61 -6.93 11.64 -5.27
CA LEU A 61 -7.41 12.11 -3.99
C LEU A 61 -6.19 12.43 -3.13
N LEU A 62 -5.80 13.70 -3.12
CA LEU A 62 -4.64 14.20 -2.39
C LEU A 62 -5.14 14.95 -1.16
N ASP A 63 -4.51 14.69 -0.03
CA ASP A 63 -4.69 15.49 1.16
C ASP A 63 -4.33 16.96 0.88
N HIS A 64 -5.24 17.87 1.23
CA HIS A 64 -5.11 19.29 0.89
C HIS A 64 -3.90 19.94 1.58
N LEU A 65 -3.50 19.41 2.74
CA LEU A 65 -2.44 19.97 3.56
C LEU A 65 -1.07 19.45 3.13
N THR A 66 -0.91 18.13 3.10
CA THR A 66 0.38 17.45 2.88
C THR A 66 0.65 17.13 1.43
N ARG A 67 -0.36 17.19 0.55
CA ARG A 67 -0.28 16.80 -0.87
C ARG A 67 0.08 15.34 -1.10
N LEU A 68 0.16 14.53 -0.05
CA LEU A 68 0.20 13.08 -0.16
C LEU A 68 -1.17 12.54 -0.61
N PRO A 69 -1.22 11.37 -1.26
CA PRO A 69 -2.45 10.62 -1.40
C PRO A 69 -3.20 10.51 -0.06
N ASP A 70 -4.51 10.69 -0.10
CA ASP A 70 -5.36 10.52 1.08
C ASP A 70 -5.69 9.02 1.33
N ARG A 71 -6.53 8.78 2.34
CA ARG A 71 -7.02 7.43 2.66
C ARG A 71 -7.75 6.74 1.50
N TRP A 72 -8.51 7.46 0.70
CA TRP A 72 -9.25 6.87 -0.41
C TRP A 72 -8.33 6.49 -1.57
N ALA A 73 -7.30 7.30 -1.81
CA ALA A 73 -6.23 6.95 -2.73
C ALA A 73 -5.46 5.71 -2.26
N TRP A 74 -5.20 5.57 -0.95
CA TRP A 74 -4.60 4.34 -0.39
C TRP A 74 -5.43 3.09 -0.72
N GLU A 75 -6.74 3.13 -0.50
CA GLU A 75 -7.66 2.02 -0.78
C GLU A 75 -7.64 1.59 -2.26
N THR A 76 -7.22 2.49 -3.16
CA THR A 76 -7.09 2.22 -4.59
C THR A 76 -5.68 1.78 -5.00
N ASP A 77 -4.64 2.45 -4.48
CA ASP A 77 -3.25 2.29 -4.92
C ASP A 77 -2.55 1.11 -4.22
N ALA A 78 -2.85 0.84 -2.94
CA ALA A 78 -2.22 -0.24 -2.20
C ALA A 78 -2.55 -1.65 -2.77
N PRO A 79 -3.81 -1.99 -3.13
CA PRO A 79 -4.11 -3.28 -3.76
C PRO A 79 -3.37 -3.48 -5.09
N ARG A 80 -3.21 -2.42 -5.89
CA ARG A 80 -2.46 -2.49 -7.16
C ARG A 80 -0.98 -2.76 -6.93
N THR A 81 -0.40 -2.11 -5.93
CA THR A 81 0.99 -2.30 -5.53
C THR A 81 1.23 -3.71 -5.00
N LEU A 82 0.29 -4.25 -4.20
CA LEU A 82 0.34 -5.64 -3.75
C LEU A 82 0.30 -6.62 -4.93
N LEU A 83 -0.60 -6.42 -5.89
CA LEU A 83 -0.68 -7.27 -7.08
C LEU A 83 0.61 -7.22 -7.91
N ALA A 84 1.15 -6.02 -8.15
CA ALA A 84 2.41 -5.87 -8.87
C ALA A 84 3.59 -6.53 -8.14
N ALA A 85 3.64 -6.46 -6.81
CA ALA A 85 4.65 -7.15 -6.01
C ALA A 85 4.52 -8.68 -6.11
N ARG A 86 3.29 -9.20 -6.12
CA ARG A 86 3.02 -10.64 -6.31
C ARG A 86 3.54 -11.14 -7.66
N ASP A 87 3.28 -10.39 -8.72
CA ASP A 87 3.73 -10.74 -10.08
C ASP A 87 5.27 -10.75 -10.20
N LEU A 88 5.94 -9.93 -9.40
CA LEU A 88 7.41 -9.84 -9.34
C LEU A 88 8.04 -10.77 -8.30
N GLY A 89 7.25 -11.46 -7.46
CA GLY A 89 7.74 -12.22 -6.31
C GLY A 89 8.50 -11.36 -5.30
N ALA A 90 8.16 -10.08 -5.17
CA ALA A 90 8.83 -9.14 -4.28
C ALA A 90 8.34 -9.24 -2.83
N SER A 91 9.17 -8.88 -1.87
CA SER A 91 8.74 -8.72 -0.48
C SER A 91 8.20 -7.30 -0.25
N LEU A 92 7.28 -7.18 0.70
CA LEU A 92 6.64 -5.91 1.06
C LEU A 92 6.78 -5.63 2.56
N ALA A 93 6.82 -4.35 2.89
CA ALA A 93 6.62 -3.86 4.24
C ALA A 93 5.47 -2.85 4.24
N LEU A 94 4.46 -3.09 5.08
CA LEU A 94 3.43 -2.11 5.38
C LEU A 94 3.81 -1.40 6.67
N LEU A 95 3.85 -0.07 6.65
CA LEU A 95 4.22 0.78 7.77
C LEU A 95 3.03 1.66 8.15
N VAL A 96 2.65 1.66 9.41
CA VAL A 96 1.75 2.64 10.02
C VAL A 96 2.60 3.57 10.88
N VAL A 97 2.52 4.86 10.60
CA VAL A 97 3.36 5.90 11.18
C VAL A 97 2.45 6.92 11.86
N ASP A 98 2.77 7.29 13.10
CA ASP A 98 2.03 8.28 13.86
C ASP A 98 2.99 9.30 14.48
N ILE A 99 2.63 10.58 14.43
CA ILE A 99 3.42 11.67 15.02
C ILE A 99 3.24 11.67 16.53
N ASP A 100 4.34 11.43 17.25
CA ASP A 100 4.30 11.35 18.71
C ASP A 100 3.89 12.69 19.32
N ASN A 101 2.95 12.63 20.27
CA ASN A 101 2.48 13.79 21.03
C ASN A 101 1.98 14.97 20.16
N PHE A 102 1.44 14.70 18.97
CA PHE A 102 0.97 15.74 18.05
C PHE A 102 -0.10 16.67 18.65
N LYS A 103 -0.99 16.14 19.50
CA LYS A 103 -1.94 16.98 20.25
C LYS A 103 -1.24 18.02 21.13
N ALA A 104 -0.14 17.65 21.80
CA ALA A 104 0.62 18.58 22.63
C ALA A 104 1.28 19.69 21.81
N VAL A 105 1.72 19.37 20.58
CA VAL A 105 2.19 20.38 19.62
C VAL A 105 1.09 21.39 19.32
N ASN A 106 -0.11 20.93 18.97
CA ASN A 106 -1.25 21.80 18.70
C ASN A 106 -1.65 22.64 19.92
N ASP A 107 -1.72 22.01 21.10
CA ASP A 107 -2.10 22.69 22.34
C ASP A 107 -1.06 23.74 22.76
N THR A 108 0.22 23.54 22.43
CA THR A 108 1.32 24.46 22.79
C THR A 108 1.53 25.59 21.77
N TYR A 109 1.49 25.27 20.48
CA TYR A 109 1.92 26.19 19.41
C TYR A 109 0.76 26.65 18.51
N GLY A 110 -0.42 26.05 18.65
CA GLY A 110 -1.61 26.32 17.84
C GLY A 110 -1.68 25.43 16.60
N HIS A 111 -2.90 25.32 16.05
CA HIS A 111 -3.20 24.45 14.90
C HIS A 111 -2.41 24.81 13.64
N LEU A 112 -2.16 26.09 13.37
CA LEU A 112 -1.35 26.52 12.24
C LEU A 112 0.09 25.97 12.32
N ALA A 113 0.62 25.82 13.54
CA ALA A 113 1.92 25.20 13.74
C ALA A 113 1.87 23.68 13.59
N GLY A 114 0.79 23.04 14.05
CA GLY A 114 0.54 21.62 13.77
C GLY A 114 0.45 21.32 12.27
N ASP A 115 -0.15 22.22 11.50
CA ASP A 115 -0.23 22.12 10.04
C ASP A 115 1.17 22.13 9.39
N GLU A 116 2.07 23.02 9.83
CA GLU A 116 3.47 23.02 9.37
C GLU A 116 4.20 21.75 9.78
N VAL A 117 3.90 21.19 10.95
CA VAL A 117 4.46 19.90 11.37
C VAL A 117 4.01 18.76 10.46
N LEU A 118 2.72 18.70 10.13
CA LEU A 118 2.18 17.69 9.22
C LEU A 118 2.82 17.77 7.83
N ARG A 119 3.00 18.98 7.28
CA ARG A 119 3.68 19.18 5.99
C ARG A 119 5.13 18.71 6.05
N ALA A 120 5.87 19.15 7.05
CA ALA A 120 7.29 18.81 7.19
C ALA A 120 7.52 17.30 7.41
N VAL A 121 6.66 16.65 8.19
CA VAL A 121 6.69 15.19 8.38
C VAL A 121 6.35 14.47 7.08
N ALA A 122 5.30 14.88 6.37
CA ALA A 122 4.93 14.28 5.09
C ALA A 122 6.07 14.37 4.06
N ASP A 123 6.71 15.54 3.93
CA ASP A 123 7.86 15.73 3.06
C ASP A 123 9.03 14.82 3.47
N ALA A 124 9.35 14.77 4.77
CA ALA A 124 10.41 13.91 5.29
C ALA A 124 10.17 12.42 4.98
N LEU A 125 8.96 11.91 5.25
CA LEU A 125 8.59 10.53 4.95
C LEU A 125 8.65 10.26 3.44
N ARG A 126 8.21 11.21 2.61
CA ARG A 126 8.25 11.06 1.14
C ARG A 126 9.66 10.94 0.59
N THR A 127 10.67 11.54 1.22
CA THR A 127 12.08 11.38 0.78
C THR A 127 12.63 9.96 0.98
N VAL A 128 12.02 9.18 1.87
CA VAL A 128 12.43 7.79 2.16
C VAL A 128 11.70 6.78 1.27
N VAL A 129 10.46 7.10 0.87
CA VAL A 129 9.61 6.19 0.09
C VAL A 129 9.87 6.35 -1.40
N SER A 130 10.14 5.23 -2.09
CA SER A 130 10.41 5.22 -3.52
C SER A 130 9.20 5.72 -4.34
N PRO A 131 9.40 6.26 -5.57
CA PRO A 131 8.31 6.77 -6.40
C PRO A 131 7.24 5.73 -6.77
N GLU A 132 7.64 4.47 -6.92
CA GLU A 132 6.81 3.27 -7.15
C GLU A 132 6.01 2.78 -5.92
N ASP A 133 6.42 3.17 -4.72
CA ASP A 133 5.84 2.72 -3.47
C ASP A 133 4.71 3.67 -3.09
N VAL A 134 3.81 3.20 -2.23
CA VAL A 134 2.65 3.98 -1.80
C VAL A 134 2.95 4.62 -0.45
N ILE A 135 2.66 5.91 -0.34
CA ILE A 135 2.57 6.61 0.95
C ILE A 135 1.33 7.51 0.92
N SER A 136 0.57 7.49 2.01
CA SER A 136 -0.66 8.24 2.17
C SER A 136 -0.74 8.87 3.55
N ARG A 137 -1.42 10.02 3.65
CA ARG A 137 -1.95 10.50 4.93
C ARG A 137 -3.27 9.80 5.18
N TYR A 138 -3.28 8.90 6.15
CA TYR A 138 -4.39 7.98 6.39
C TYR A 138 -5.41 8.54 7.40
N GLY A 139 -4.91 9.32 8.36
CA GLY A 139 -5.69 9.96 9.42
C GLY A 139 -5.23 11.40 9.69
N GLY A 140 -5.53 11.91 10.89
CA GLY A 140 -5.14 13.27 11.29
C GLY A 140 -3.61 13.44 11.31
N ASP A 141 -2.94 12.66 12.12
CA ASP A 141 -1.49 12.58 12.34
C ASP A 141 -0.89 11.23 11.93
N GLU A 142 -1.72 10.38 11.31
CA GLU A 142 -1.36 9.04 10.87
C GLU A 142 -1.04 8.99 9.38
N PHE A 143 0.07 8.33 9.04
CA PHE A 143 0.51 8.04 7.69
C PHE A 143 0.64 6.54 7.51
N VAL A 144 0.39 6.06 6.30
CA VAL A 144 0.57 4.64 5.95
C VAL A 144 1.41 4.55 4.69
N ALA A 145 2.39 3.64 4.69
CA ALA A 145 3.21 3.33 3.53
C ALA A 145 3.20 1.84 3.20
N LEU A 146 3.27 1.52 1.92
CA LEU A 146 3.51 0.16 1.40
C LEU A 146 4.75 0.20 0.53
N CYS A 147 5.84 -0.33 1.06
CA CYS A 147 7.16 -0.28 0.43
C CYS A 147 7.57 -1.66 -0.08
N ARG A 148 8.12 -1.72 -1.29
CA ARG A 148 8.83 -2.91 -1.77
C ARG A 148 10.19 -2.97 -1.09
N VAL A 149 10.48 -4.13 -0.52
CA VAL A 149 11.71 -4.36 0.24
C VAL A 149 12.41 -5.61 -0.27
N ALA A 150 13.73 -5.65 -0.13
CA ALA A 150 14.53 -6.78 -0.59
C ALA A 150 14.42 -7.94 0.40
N ASP A 151 14.50 -7.61 1.70
CA ASP A 151 14.47 -8.52 2.82
C ASP A 151 14.01 -7.79 4.10
N GLU A 152 14.04 -8.52 5.21
CA GLU A 152 13.70 -8.02 6.54
C GLU A 152 14.61 -6.86 6.99
N HIS A 153 15.90 -6.91 6.65
CA HIS A 153 16.85 -5.87 7.03
C HIS A 153 16.57 -4.56 6.30
N HIS A 154 16.21 -4.62 5.02
CA HIS A 154 15.80 -3.45 4.26
C HIS A 154 14.52 -2.84 4.85
N ALA A 155 13.55 -3.64 5.29
CA ALA A 155 12.36 -3.13 5.97
C ALA A 155 12.71 -2.35 7.25
N ILE A 156 13.60 -2.89 8.08
CA ILE A 156 14.10 -2.21 9.30
C ILE A 156 14.86 -0.92 8.95
N GLU A 157 15.62 -0.92 7.87
CA GLU A 157 16.35 0.26 7.44
C GLU A 157 15.40 1.39 7.01
N VAL A 158 14.35 1.07 6.24
CA VAL A 158 13.33 2.05 5.82
C VAL A 158 12.69 2.72 7.04
N THR A 159 12.28 1.96 8.05
CA THR A 159 11.66 2.54 9.25
C THR A 159 12.65 3.41 10.03
N ARG A 160 13.91 2.98 10.16
CA ARG A 160 14.98 3.76 10.80
C ARG A 160 15.22 5.08 10.08
N LEU A 161 15.24 5.05 8.74
CA LEU A 161 15.42 6.24 7.91
C LEU A 161 14.25 7.22 8.09
N MET A 162 13.00 6.73 8.13
CA MET A 162 11.83 7.57 8.42
C MET A 162 11.92 8.25 9.79
N CYS A 163 12.18 7.49 10.87
CA CYS A 163 12.35 8.08 12.21
C CYS A 163 13.49 9.10 12.22
N THR A 164 14.61 8.81 11.55
CA THR A 164 15.77 9.72 11.50
C THR A 164 15.46 11.00 10.73
N ALA A 165 14.79 10.88 9.57
CA ALA A 165 14.39 12.02 8.75
C ALA A 165 13.48 12.96 9.55
N VAL A 166 12.46 12.42 10.22
CA VAL A 166 11.53 13.21 11.04
C VAL A 166 12.23 13.83 12.25
N ARG A 167 13.04 13.06 12.99
CA ARG A 167 13.78 13.55 14.17
C ARG A 167 14.72 14.71 13.83
N SER A 168 15.21 14.76 12.59
CA SER A 168 16.12 15.82 12.13
C SER A 168 15.43 17.15 11.80
N LEU A 169 14.10 17.18 11.78
CA LEU A 169 13.33 18.36 11.37
C LEU A 169 13.50 19.53 12.35
N LYS A 170 13.63 20.72 11.77
CA LYS A 170 13.53 22.02 12.44
C LYS A 170 12.49 22.85 11.70
N ILE A 171 11.32 23.01 12.31
CA ILE A 171 10.12 23.47 11.63
C ILE A 171 9.83 24.88 12.09
N ARG A 172 9.88 25.84 11.17
CA ARG A 172 9.49 27.22 11.46
C ARG A 172 7.99 27.36 11.21
N ALA A 173 7.26 27.83 12.20
CA ALA A 173 5.81 27.93 12.14
C ALA A 173 5.29 29.24 12.73
N PRO A 174 4.11 29.70 12.30
CA PRO A 174 3.36 30.74 13.02
C PRO A 174 3.10 30.28 14.46
N GLY A 175 3.38 31.13 15.44
CA GLY A 175 3.06 30.87 16.85
C GLY A 175 1.59 31.15 17.16
N ALA A 176 1.17 30.77 18.37
CA ALA A 176 -0.21 30.96 18.84
C ALA A 176 -0.65 32.43 18.98
N ARG A 177 0.29 33.38 18.95
CA ARG A 177 0.01 34.82 18.88
C ARG A 177 0.38 35.30 17.48
N GLU A 178 -0.53 36.03 16.85
CA GLU A 178 -0.25 36.77 15.62
C GLU A 178 1.03 37.60 15.85
N ASP A 179 1.97 37.52 14.91
CA ASP A 179 3.32 38.12 14.91
C ASP A 179 4.49 37.33 15.54
N LEU A 180 4.25 36.17 16.17
CA LEU A 180 5.35 35.33 16.67
C LEU A 180 5.68 34.21 15.67
N VAL A 181 6.97 34.01 15.37
CA VAL A 181 7.46 32.81 14.67
C VAL A 181 8.14 31.90 15.66
N VAL A 182 7.70 30.65 15.75
CA VAL A 182 8.30 29.62 16.61
C VAL A 182 9.13 28.64 15.78
N THR A 183 10.12 28.03 16.41
CA THR A 183 10.86 26.90 15.83
C THR A 183 10.56 25.65 16.65
N ILE A 184 9.86 24.70 16.04
CA ILE A 184 9.55 23.39 16.62
C ILE A 184 10.67 22.43 16.22
N SER A 185 11.18 21.68 17.19
CA SER A 185 12.21 20.67 17.00
C SER A 185 11.90 19.47 17.88
N GLN A 186 12.64 18.36 17.70
CA GLN A 186 12.37 17.10 18.41
C GLN A 186 10.98 16.52 18.11
N VAL A 187 10.47 16.74 16.89
CA VAL A 187 9.32 15.98 16.40
C VAL A 187 9.79 14.55 16.15
N THR A 188 9.07 13.58 16.68
CA THR A 188 9.36 12.15 16.50
C THR A 188 8.12 11.44 15.97
N VAL A 189 8.33 10.23 15.45
CA VAL A 189 7.26 9.35 15.00
C VAL A 189 7.48 7.95 15.57
N SER A 190 6.38 7.31 15.93
CA SER A 190 6.34 5.88 16.21
C SER A 190 5.86 5.14 14.97
N ILE A 191 6.46 3.97 14.70
CA ILE A 191 6.18 3.17 13.51
C ILE A 191 5.85 1.74 13.91
N GLY A 192 4.68 1.28 13.52
CA GLY A 192 4.34 -0.14 13.47
C GLY A 192 4.55 -0.66 12.06
N ALA A 193 5.35 -1.71 11.90
CA ALA A 193 5.65 -2.26 10.59
C ALA A 193 5.28 -3.75 10.53
N ALA A 194 4.79 -4.19 9.37
CA ALA A 194 4.54 -5.59 9.06
C ALA A 194 5.28 -5.96 7.76
N PHE A 195 6.26 -6.84 7.88
CA PHE A 195 6.95 -7.44 6.74
C PHE A 195 6.22 -8.70 6.29
N PHE A 196 6.07 -8.87 4.98
CA PHE A 196 5.45 -10.08 4.42
C PHE A 196 5.96 -10.37 3.00
N PRO A 197 6.21 -11.65 2.66
CA PRO A 197 6.57 -12.03 1.31
C PRO A 197 5.33 -12.00 0.41
N ALA A 198 5.37 -11.27 -0.71
CA ALA A 198 4.31 -11.31 -1.71
C ALA A 198 4.54 -12.51 -2.66
N ILE A 199 4.61 -13.72 -2.11
CA ILE A 199 4.77 -14.97 -2.89
C ILE A 199 3.42 -15.62 -3.16
N HIS A 200 3.31 -16.32 -4.30
CA HIS A 200 2.12 -17.11 -4.63
C HIS A 200 1.81 -18.14 -3.53
N GLY A 201 0.56 -18.18 -3.06
CA GLY A 201 0.11 -19.05 -1.97
C GLY A 201 0.10 -18.41 -0.58
N CYS A 202 0.66 -17.19 -0.43
CA CYS A 202 0.50 -16.38 0.78
C CYS A 202 -0.68 -15.41 0.60
N ASP A 203 -1.90 -15.89 0.88
CA ASP A 203 -3.14 -15.09 0.76
C ASP A 203 -3.39 -14.23 2.02
N ILE A 204 -2.37 -13.50 2.47
CA ILE A 204 -2.60 -12.47 3.48
C ILE A 204 -3.19 -11.22 2.80
N GLY A 205 -4.38 -10.81 3.26
CA GLY A 205 -5.04 -9.60 2.76
C GLY A 205 -4.44 -8.34 3.40
N LEU A 206 -4.41 -7.23 2.67
CA LEU A 206 -3.89 -5.94 3.17
C LEU A 206 -4.55 -5.50 4.48
N THR A 207 -5.83 -5.83 4.69
CA THR A 207 -6.54 -5.53 5.94
C THR A 207 -5.90 -6.22 7.14
N GLU A 208 -5.51 -7.49 7.02
CA GLU A 208 -4.85 -8.21 8.12
C GLU A 208 -3.42 -7.70 8.32
N VAL A 209 -2.69 -7.42 7.25
CA VAL A 209 -1.36 -6.80 7.34
C VAL A 209 -1.42 -5.45 8.04
N LEU A 210 -2.39 -4.60 7.67
CA LEU A 210 -2.61 -3.29 8.30
C LEU A 210 -2.93 -3.44 9.78
N ARG A 211 -3.77 -4.41 10.16
CA ARG A 211 -4.09 -4.71 11.57
C ARG A 211 -2.85 -5.13 12.37
N GLN A 212 -1.96 -5.91 11.77
CA GLN A 212 -0.71 -6.36 12.39
C GLN A 212 0.29 -5.21 12.55
N ALA A 213 0.41 -4.34 11.56
CA ALA A 213 1.23 -3.14 11.64
C ALA A 213 0.68 -2.14 12.68
N ASP A 214 -0.65 -1.98 12.76
CA ASP A 214 -1.31 -1.13 13.77
C ASP A 214 -1.07 -1.65 15.20
N ALA A 215 -1.16 -2.96 15.42
CA ALA A 215 -0.80 -3.57 16.70
C ALA A 215 0.67 -3.32 17.07
N ALA A 216 1.59 -3.43 16.09
CA ALA A 216 2.99 -3.09 16.31
C ALA A 216 3.19 -1.59 16.62
N LEU A 217 2.40 -0.69 16.04
CA LEU A 217 2.46 0.73 16.35
C LEU A 217 2.07 0.98 17.81
N LEU A 218 1.02 0.31 18.29
CA LEU A 218 0.62 0.36 19.68
C LEU A 218 1.77 -0.09 20.61
N ASP A 219 2.42 -1.22 20.29
CA ASP A 219 3.59 -1.68 21.04
C ASP A 219 4.72 -0.62 21.06
N ALA A 220 4.97 0.04 19.94
CA ALA A 220 5.98 1.10 19.85
C ALA A 220 5.65 2.28 20.79
N LYS A 221 4.38 2.70 20.84
CA LYS A 221 3.90 3.75 21.74
C LYS A 221 3.98 3.33 23.20
N GLU A 222 3.56 2.12 23.56
CA GLU A 222 3.61 1.61 24.93
C GLU A 222 5.03 1.49 25.48
N MET A 223 6.02 1.26 24.61
CA MET A 223 7.42 1.24 25.00
C MET A 223 8.03 2.64 25.18
N GLY A 224 7.30 3.72 24.86
CA GLY A 224 7.64 5.11 25.14
C GLY A 224 8.04 5.92 23.90
N ASP A 225 7.27 5.82 22.82
CA ASP A 225 7.36 6.63 21.60
C ASP A 225 8.74 6.60 20.87
N ASP A 226 8.89 7.36 19.77
CA ASP A 226 10.13 7.55 18.99
C ASP A 226 10.86 6.26 18.58
N ARG A 227 10.10 5.25 18.13
CA ARG A 227 10.66 3.94 17.77
C ARG A 227 9.83 3.17 16.77
N THR A 228 10.38 2.03 16.37
CA THR A 228 9.71 1.07 15.51
C THR A 228 9.52 -0.26 16.22
N CYS A 229 8.35 -0.86 16.05
CA CYS A 229 8.13 -2.30 16.25
C CYS A 229 7.79 -2.95 14.89
N LEU A 230 8.33 -4.13 14.64
CA LEU A 230 8.19 -4.85 13.38
C LEU A 230 7.69 -6.27 13.65
N VAL A 231 6.70 -6.71 12.87
CA VAL A 231 6.21 -8.09 12.86
C VAL A 231 6.47 -8.75 11.49
N PHE A 232 6.75 -10.04 11.50
CA PHE A 232 7.02 -10.84 10.30
C PHE A 232 5.87 -11.79 10.03
N LEU A 233 5.24 -11.64 8.88
CA LEU A 233 4.09 -12.44 8.46
C LEU A 233 4.54 -13.43 7.36
N GLY A 234 4.04 -14.66 7.38
CA GLY A 234 4.29 -15.64 6.31
C GLY A 234 5.48 -16.60 6.51
N SER A 235 6.00 -16.75 7.73
CA SER A 235 6.89 -17.87 8.03
C SER A 235 6.09 -19.10 8.43
N ASP A 236 6.09 -20.15 7.62
CA ASP A 236 5.80 -21.52 8.05
C ASP A 236 6.94 -21.98 8.98
N ARG A 237 7.02 -21.38 10.17
CA ARG A 237 7.80 -21.92 11.28
C ARG A 237 7.02 -23.12 11.79
N LYS A 238 7.27 -24.30 11.21
CA LYS A 238 6.86 -25.58 11.81
C LYS A 238 7.18 -25.53 13.31
N SER A 239 6.16 -25.80 14.08
CA SER A 239 6.17 -25.91 15.53
C SER A 239 7.41 -26.64 16.06
N SER A 240 8.27 -25.91 16.74
CA SER A 240 8.97 -26.42 17.93
C SER A 240 9.11 -25.27 18.91
N SER A 241 8.19 -25.27 19.88
CA SER A 241 8.28 -24.65 21.21
C SER A 241 9.58 -23.91 21.54
N SER A 242 9.55 -22.58 21.43
CA SER A 242 10.06 -21.68 22.46
C SER A 242 9.64 -20.25 22.15
N THR A 243 8.87 -19.70 23.08
CA THR A 243 8.61 -18.30 23.38
C THR A 243 9.58 -17.28 22.75
N GLY A 244 9.04 -16.29 22.04
CA GLY A 244 9.60 -14.94 21.88
C GLY A 244 10.95 -14.82 21.19
N ASP A 245 10.95 -14.77 19.86
CA ASP A 245 12.14 -14.40 19.07
C ASP A 245 12.06 -12.90 18.72
N TRP A 246 12.41 -12.09 19.71
CA TRP A 246 12.53 -10.63 19.60
C TRP A 246 13.82 -10.30 18.85
N LEU A 247 13.73 -9.83 17.61
CA LEU A 247 14.87 -9.21 16.94
C LEU A 247 15.07 -7.79 17.48
N ALA A 248 15.75 -7.74 18.62
CA ALA A 248 16.25 -6.54 19.26
C ALA A 248 17.36 -5.88 18.41
N GLY A 249 16.91 -5.03 17.48
CA GLY A 249 17.64 -3.85 17.01
C GLY A 249 17.31 -2.58 17.83
N VAL A 250 16.51 -2.72 18.89
CA VAL A 250 16.17 -1.72 19.91
C VAL A 250 16.96 -2.05 21.20
N SER A 251 17.78 -1.09 21.65
CA SER A 251 18.74 -1.08 22.79
C SER A 251 19.25 -2.42 23.37
N GLN A 252 20.55 -2.67 23.19
CA GLN A 252 21.30 -3.76 23.84
C GLN A 252 21.40 -3.55 25.36
N ARG A 253 20.95 -4.52 26.17
CA ARG A 253 21.45 -4.71 27.55
C ARG A 253 22.39 -5.90 27.60
N ARG A 254 23.69 -5.62 27.79
CA ARG A 254 24.64 -6.57 28.39
C ARG A 254 24.27 -6.71 29.87
N ARG A 255 23.93 -7.92 30.31
CA ARG A 255 23.94 -8.24 31.75
C ARG A 255 25.40 -8.34 32.20
N SER A 256 25.83 -7.38 33.01
CA SER A 256 27.01 -7.49 33.85
C SER A 256 26.74 -8.55 34.92
N ASN A 257 27.49 -9.66 34.88
CA ASN A 257 27.72 -10.49 36.06
C ASN A 257 28.55 -9.68 37.06
N GLY A 258 28.08 -9.57 38.29
CA GLY A 258 28.83 -9.02 39.41
C GLY A 258 28.09 -9.32 40.72
N GLY A 259 28.66 -10.21 41.53
CA GLY A 259 28.17 -10.58 42.86
C GLY A 259 28.29 -12.08 43.10
#